data_AF-A0A523TFU0-F1
#
_entry.id   AF-A0A523TFU0-F1
#
_cell.length_a   1.000
_cell.length_b   1.000
_cell.length_c   1.000
_cell.angle_alpha   90.00
_cell.angle_beta   90.00
_cell.angle_gamma   90.00
#
_symmetry.space_group_name_H-M   'P 1'
#
loop_
_entity.id
_entity.type
_entity.pdbx_description
1 polymer ?
#
loop_
_entity_poly.entity_id
_entity_poly.type
_entity_poly.pdbx_seq_one_letter_code
_entity_poly.pdbx_strand_id
1 'polypeptide(L)'
;MNLKARIYLWYLRLKLYWPFRFAHHPLCPRFSGHVFKIGRLYLCQGCTFVYSCIILGGLIFSLVPFSIPFWLWLIIAACLILPTFIVHFLSLPRFFTRLARSLLGLYFGWMIGSVVQYSTWLYRGLFIGLGIASYIIFRIIYRRSKRKKDECSGCSELDQSVVCSGYEAQLAAEREYSRIATKLLEPDLEAIARKKIPSIDPLDDATLSPVHEDENN
;
A
#
# COMPACT_ATOMS: atom_id res chain seq x y z
N MET A 1 1.39 -22.96 -14.93
CA MET A 1 2.56 -22.15 -14.55
C MET A 1 3.68 -22.95 -13.92
N ASN A 2 4.78 -23.06 -14.66
CA ASN A 2 6.03 -23.66 -14.20
C ASN A 2 6.63 -22.85 -13.02
N LEU A 3 7.17 -23.53 -12.00
CA LEU A 3 7.85 -22.92 -10.87
C LEU A 3 8.95 -21.94 -11.30
N LYS A 4 9.69 -22.25 -12.38
CA LYS A 4 10.73 -21.38 -12.93
C LYS A 4 10.17 -20.03 -13.36
N ALA A 5 9.00 -20.02 -14.02
CA ALA A 5 8.33 -18.78 -14.43
C ALA A 5 7.89 -17.96 -13.21
N ARG A 6 7.39 -18.61 -12.16
CA ARG A 6 7.00 -17.92 -10.91
C ARG A 6 8.18 -17.23 -10.24
N ILE A 7 9.30 -17.93 -10.11
CA ILE A 7 10.53 -17.40 -9.51
C ILE A 7 11.07 -16.24 -10.36
N TYR A 8 11.09 -16.39 -11.69
CA TYR A 8 11.55 -15.34 -12.59
C TYR A 8 10.68 -14.07 -12.50
N LEU A 9 9.35 -14.20 -12.53
CA LEU A 9 8.44 -13.06 -12.38
C LEU A 9 8.57 -12.38 -11.01
N TRP A 10 8.77 -13.16 -9.95
CA TRP A 10 9.03 -12.62 -8.63
C TRP A 10 10.33 -11.79 -8.59
N TYR A 11 11.42 -12.33 -9.15
CA TYR A 11 12.70 -11.62 -9.26
C TYR A 11 12.58 -10.36 -10.11
N LEU A 12 11.89 -10.45 -11.26
CA LEU A 12 11.68 -9.33 -12.16
C LEU A 12 10.88 -8.21 -11.49
N ARG A 13 9.82 -8.56 -10.73
CA ARG A 13 9.05 -7.61 -9.93
C ARG A 13 9.94 -6.94 -8.88
N LEU A 14 10.82 -7.68 -8.20
CA LEU A 14 11.77 -7.03 -7.29
C LEU A 14 12.69 -6.07 -8.03
N LYS A 15 13.32 -6.51 -9.11
CA LYS A 15 14.28 -5.71 -9.90
C LYS A 15 13.67 -4.41 -10.43
N LEU A 16 12.49 -4.48 -11.04
CA LEU A 16 11.85 -3.32 -11.69
C LEU A 16 11.27 -2.33 -10.67
N TYR A 17 10.68 -2.82 -9.58
CA TYR A 17 9.99 -1.97 -8.60
C TYR A 17 10.87 -1.58 -7.41
N TRP A 18 12.07 -2.16 -7.26
CA TRP A 18 12.97 -1.84 -6.15
C TRP A 18 13.16 -0.34 -5.93
N PRO A 19 13.40 0.49 -6.98
CA PRO A 19 13.53 1.94 -6.84
C PRO A 19 12.33 2.61 -6.17
N PHE A 20 11.12 2.09 -6.40
CA PHE A 20 9.86 2.76 -6.07
C PHE A 20 9.07 2.04 -4.97
N ARG A 21 9.56 0.90 -4.47
CA ARG A 21 8.83 0.02 -3.56
C ARG A 21 8.35 0.72 -2.29
N PHE A 22 9.04 1.78 -1.87
CA PHE A 22 8.70 2.55 -0.67
C PHE A 22 8.21 3.98 -0.98
N ALA A 23 8.06 4.34 -2.26
CA ALA A 23 7.56 5.63 -2.71
C ALA A 23 6.11 5.50 -3.17
N HIS A 24 5.17 5.75 -2.24
CA HIS A 24 3.74 5.76 -2.55
C HIS A 24 3.22 7.14 -3.01
N HIS A 25 4.10 8.14 -3.08
CA HIS A 25 3.82 9.47 -3.62
C HIS A 25 4.41 9.60 -5.03
N PRO A 26 3.86 10.49 -5.89
CA PRO A 26 4.47 10.83 -7.16
C PRO A 26 5.88 11.40 -6.96
N LEU A 27 6.75 11.24 -7.95
CA LEU A 27 8.12 11.75 -7.94
C LEU A 27 8.26 13.13 -8.62
N CYS A 28 7.16 13.84 -8.85
CA CYS A 28 7.18 15.18 -9.45
C CYS A 28 7.67 16.24 -8.44
N PRO A 29 8.09 17.43 -8.91
CA PRO A 29 8.65 18.48 -8.05
C PRO A 29 7.77 18.87 -6.85
N ARG A 30 6.43 18.83 -7.01
CA ARG A 30 5.46 19.12 -5.93
C ARG A 30 5.60 18.18 -4.73
N PHE A 31 5.99 16.92 -4.95
CA PHE A 31 6.17 15.92 -3.89
C PHE A 31 7.63 15.68 -3.52
N SER A 32 8.58 16.48 -4.03
CA SER A 32 10.02 16.36 -3.72
C SER A 32 10.32 16.36 -2.21
N GLY A 33 9.56 17.14 -1.43
CA GLY A 33 9.67 17.20 0.03
C GLY A 33 9.07 16.00 0.79
N HIS A 34 8.43 15.04 0.10
CA HIS A 34 7.78 13.88 0.71
C HIS A 34 8.60 12.59 0.57
N VAL A 35 9.72 12.65 -0.17
CA VAL A 35 10.52 11.48 -0.54
C VAL A 35 11.99 11.75 -0.24
N PHE A 36 12.69 10.76 0.32
CA PHE A 36 14.16 10.72 0.35
C PHE A 36 14.66 9.98 -0.89
N LYS A 37 15.68 10.52 -1.54
CA LYS A 37 16.36 9.85 -2.66
C LYS A 37 17.73 9.35 -2.17
N ILE A 38 17.92 8.04 -2.15
CA ILE A 38 19.17 7.38 -1.77
C ILE A 38 19.65 6.57 -2.98
N GLY A 39 20.56 7.14 -3.77
CA GLY A 39 20.96 6.57 -5.05
C GLY A 39 19.77 6.44 -6.02
N ARG A 40 19.40 5.20 -6.36
CA ARG A 40 18.21 4.87 -7.19
C ARG A 40 16.95 4.62 -6.36
N LEU A 41 17.04 4.60 -5.04
CA LEU A 41 15.93 4.26 -4.15
C LEU A 41 15.17 5.51 -3.71
N TYR A 42 13.85 5.46 -3.82
CA TYR A 42 12.94 6.50 -3.37
C TYR A 42 12.16 6.00 -2.15
N LEU A 43 12.31 6.69 -1.02
CA LEU A 43 11.68 6.33 0.24
C LEU A 43 10.70 7.42 0.66
N CYS A 44 9.43 7.07 0.90
CA CYS A 44 8.51 8.02 1.51
C CYS A 44 9.00 8.39 2.91
N GLN A 45 9.26 9.67 3.16
CA GLN A 45 9.76 10.15 4.45
C GLN A 45 8.84 9.70 5.59
N GLY A 46 7.52 9.84 5.40
CA GLY A 46 6.54 9.47 6.41
C GLY A 46 6.56 7.98 6.76
N CYS A 47 6.69 7.10 5.77
CA CYS A 47 6.83 5.66 5.99
C CYS A 47 8.17 5.32 6.65
N THR A 48 9.26 5.95 6.22
CA THR A 48 10.58 5.77 6.81
C THR A 48 10.57 6.08 8.30
N PHE A 49 10.02 7.23 8.72
CA PHE A 49 9.92 7.57 10.14
C PHE A 49 9.07 6.57 10.92
N VAL A 50 7.90 6.18 10.41
CA VAL A 50 7.05 5.19 11.08
C VAL A 50 7.77 3.86 11.24
N TYR A 51 8.34 3.29 10.17
CA TYR A 51 8.97 1.97 10.24
C TYR A 51 10.26 1.95 11.07
N SER A 52 11.11 2.98 10.95
CA SER A 52 12.31 3.10 11.78
C SER A 52 11.94 3.19 13.26
N CYS A 53 10.88 3.94 13.60
CA CYS A 53 10.42 4.07 14.97
C CYS A 53 9.63 2.85 15.49
N ILE A 54 9.03 2.02 14.62
CA ILE A 54 8.48 0.71 15.04
C ILE A 54 9.62 -0.18 15.56
N ILE A 55 10.70 -0.26 14.78
CA ILE A 55 11.88 -1.05 15.16
C ILE A 55 12.48 -0.49 16.45
N LEU A 56 12.70 0.83 16.51
CA LEU A 56 13.22 1.48 17.71
C LEU A 56 12.32 1.28 18.93
N GLY A 57 10.99 1.37 18.77
CA GLY A 57 10.03 1.15 19.85
C GLY A 57 10.10 -0.28 20.39
N GLY A 58 10.23 -1.28 19.51
CA GLY A 58 10.46 -2.67 19.92
C GLY A 58 11.80 -2.88 20.63
N LEU A 59 12.86 -2.18 20.22
CA LEU A 59 14.17 -2.24 20.88
C LEU A 59 14.17 -1.54 22.25
N ILE A 60 13.59 -0.34 22.34
CA ILE A 60 13.41 0.37 23.62
C ILE A 60 12.61 -0.52 24.57
N PHE A 61 11.57 -1.17 24.07
CA PHE A 61 10.78 -2.11 24.84
C PHE A 61 11.61 -3.23 25.47
N SER A 62 12.56 -3.83 24.74
CA SER A 62 13.43 -4.88 25.30
C SER A 62 14.32 -4.44 26.45
N LEU A 63 14.46 -3.12 26.67
CA LEU A 63 15.25 -2.53 27.75
C LEU A 63 14.38 -2.10 28.95
N VAL A 64 13.05 -2.09 28.81
CA VAL A 64 12.13 -1.60 29.84
C VAL A 64 11.80 -2.71 30.84
N PRO A 65 11.92 -2.48 32.16
CA PRO A 65 11.67 -3.51 33.16
C PRO A 65 10.18 -3.91 33.22
N PHE A 66 9.94 -5.19 33.50
CA PHE A 66 8.62 -5.81 33.52
C PHE A 66 7.73 -5.41 34.71
N SER A 67 8.28 -4.66 35.66
CA SER A 67 7.59 -4.21 36.86
C SER A 67 6.64 -3.02 36.62
N ILE A 68 6.58 -2.49 35.41
CA ILE A 68 5.69 -1.36 35.11
C ILE A 68 4.22 -1.82 35.16
N PRO A 69 3.36 -1.15 35.96
CA PRO A 69 1.96 -1.53 36.07
C PRO A 69 1.22 -1.29 34.75
N PHE A 70 0.28 -2.18 34.45
CA PHE A 70 -0.47 -2.20 33.18
C PHE A 70 -1.09 -0.84 32.78
N TRP A 71 -1.65 -0.09 33.72
CA TRP A 71 -2.24 1.21 33.42
C TRP A 71 -1.20 2.23 32.90
N LEU A 72 0.06 2.15 33.35
CA LEU A 72 1.10 3.05 32.87
C LEU A 72 1.49 2.73 31.42
N TRP A 73 1.45 1.45 31.02
CA TRP A 73 1.62 1.05 29.63
C TRP A 73 0.56 1.66 28.72
N LEU A 74 -0.69 1.72 29.18
CA LEU A 74 -1.79 2.35 28.44
C LEU A 74 -1.61 3.87 28.35
N ILE A 75 -1.17 4.53 29.43
CA ILE A 75 -0.89 5.97 29.42
C ILE A 75 0.22 6.28 28.42
N ILE A 76 1.33 5.54 28.44
CA ILE A 76 2.42 5.73 27.49
C ILE A 76 1.93 5.53 26.05
N ALA A 77 1.15 4.47 25.79
CA ALA A 77 0.55 4.23 24.48
C ALA A 77 -0.34 5.40 24.03
N ALA A 78 -1.18 5.93 24.92
CA ALA A 78 -2.03 7.09 24.66
C ALA A 78 -1.20 8.34 24.35
N CYS A 79 -0.14 8.62 25.13
CA CYS A 79 0.77 9.74 24.90
C CYS A 79 1.51 9.65 23.56
N LEU A 80 1.86 8.44 23.11
CA LEU A 80 2.52 8.23 21.81
C LEU A 80 1.57 8.42 20.62
N ILE A 81 0.32 7.99 20.72
CA ILE A 81 -0.62 8.08 19.60
C ILE A 81 -1.30 9.46 19.50
N LEU A 82 -1.54 10.14 20.63
CA LEU A 82 -2.30 11.40 20.70
C LEU A 82 -1.77 12.51 19.76
N PRO A 83 -0.44 12.76 19.65
CA PRO A 83 0.09 13.77 18.72
C PRO A 83 -0.28 13.53 17.25
N THR A 84 -0.49 12.28 16.85
CA THR A 84 -0.94 11.94 15.49
C THR A 84 -2.31 12.52 15.18
N PHE A 85 -3.23 12.46 16.15
CA PHE A 85 -4.55 13.04 16.01
C PHE A 85 -4.48 14.57 16.05
N ILE A 86 -3.75 15.14 17.01
CA ILE A 86 -3.60 16.61 17.15
C ILE A 86 -3.07 17.24 15.86
N VAL A 87 -1.97 16.73 15.31
CA VAL A 87 -1.37 17.26 14.07
C VAL A 87 -2.31 17.10 12.87
N HIS A 88 -3.11 16.04 12.85
CA HIS A 88 -4.09 15.84 11.78
C HIS A 88 -5.20 16.90 11.82
N PHE A 89 -5.79 17.14 12.99
CA PHE A 89 -6.91 18.07 13.16
C PHE A 89 -6.48 19.54 13.08
N LEU A 90 -5.31 19.90 13.63
CA LEU A 90 -4.83 21.29 13.68
C LEU A 90 -4.00 21.71 12.46
N SER A 91 -3.78 20.82 11.48
CA SER A 91 -2.99 21.12 10.28
C SER A 91 -1.61 21.74 10.56
N LEU A 92 -0.94 21.22 11.59
CA LEU A 92 0.37 21.71 12.03
C LEU A 92 1.47 21.56 10.96
N PRO A 93 2.57 22.34 11.05
CA PRO A 93 3.61 22.33 10.03
C PRO A 93 4.31 20.98 9.87
N ARG A 94 5.02 20.82 8.74
CA ARG A 94 5.63 19.55 8.31
C ARG A 94 6.56 18.92 9.36
N PHE A 95 7.26 19.73 10.16
CA PHE A 95 8.09 19.23 11.26
C PHE A 95 7.26 18.40 12.27
N PHE A 96 6.15 18.95 12.78
CA PHE A 96 5.28 18.24 13.72
C PHE A 96 4.62 17.02 13.08
N THR A 97 4.33 17.06 11.78
CA THR A 97 3.83 15.87 11.05
C THR A 97 4.86 14.73 11.03
N ARG A 98 6.15 15.03 10.87
CA ARG A 98 7.23 14.03 10.95
C ARG A 98 7.40 13.49 12.37
N LEU A 99 7.37 14.37 13.37
CA LEU A 99 7.43 13.98 14.78
C LEU A 99 6.26 13.06 15.16
N ALA A 100 5.03 13.46 14.84
CA ALA A 100 3.84 12.66 15.12
C ALA A 100 3.90 11.28 14.44
N ARG A 101 4.40 11.21 13.20
CA ARG A 101 4.64 9.92 12.52
C ARG A 101 5.70 9.06 13.20
N SER A 102 6.75 9.67 13.74
CA SER A 102 7.78 8.97 14.51
C SER A 102 7.19 8.40 15.81
N LEU A 103 6.39 9.20 16.53
CA LEU A 103 5.69 8.75 17.75
C LEU A 103 4.66 7.65 17.45
N LEU A 104 3.95 7.72 16.32
CA LEU A 104 3.06 6.65 15.86
C LEU A 104 3.85 5.35 15.62
N GLY A 105 5.04 5.44 15.05
CA GLY A 105 5.93 4.29 14.89
C GLY A 105 6.31 3.69 16.25
N LEU A 106 6.74 4.52 17.19
CA LEU A 106 7.05 4.09 18.57
C LEU A 106 5.83 3.43 19.22
N TYR A 107 4.63 3.98 19.04
CA TYR A 107 3.38 3.40 19.54
C TYR A 107 3.18 1.96 19.03
N PHE A 108 3.34 1.72 17.72
CA PHE A 108 3.19 0.37 17.18
C PHE A 108 4.29 -0.59 17.67
N GLY A 109 5.54 -0.12 17.79
CA GLY A 109 6.62 -0.89 18.40
C GLY A 109 6.31 -1.24 19.87
N TRP A 110 5.77 -0.29 20.62
CA TRP A 110 5.33 -0.45 22.01
C TRP A 110 4.20 -1.47 22.15
N MET A 111 3.21 -1.44 21.26
CA MET A 111 2.13 -2.44 21.21
C MET A 111 2.68 -3.84 20.95
N ILE A 112 3.57 -4.00 19.96
CA ILE A 112 4.19 -5.29 19.63
C ILE A 112 4.97 -5.83 20.83
N GLY A 113 5.81 -5.00 21.44
CA GLY A 113 6.56 -5.37 22.64
C GLY A 113 5.63 -5.81 23.79
N SER A 114 4.57 -5.03 24.04
CA SER A 114 3.60 -5.33 25.11
C SER A 114 2.93 -6.69 24.92
N VAL A 115 2.61 -7.08 23.68
CA VAL A 115 2.04 -8.40 23.36
C VAL A 115 3.01 -9.54 23.68
N VAL A 116 4.31 -9.36 23.40
CA VAL A 116 5.32 -10.38 23.71
C VAL A 116 5.44 -10.56 25.22
N GLN A 117 5.39 -9.46 25.96
CA GLN A 117 5.78 -9.44 27.37
C GLN A 117 4.73 -9.91 28.36
N TYR A 118 3.48 -9.52 28.17
CA TYR A 118 2.43 -9.94 29.09
C TYR A 118 2.17 -11.43 28.89
N SER A 119 2.24 -12.22 29.97
CA SER A 119 1.97 -13.66 29.91
C SER A 119 0.47 -13.96 29.76
N THR A 120 -0.38 -13.07 30.27
CA THR A 120 -1.83 -13.28 30.26
C THR A 120 -2.43 -12.95 28.89
N TRP A 121 -3.21 -13.91 28.37
CA TRP A 121 -3.90 -13.76 27.08
C TRP A 121 -4.86 -12.56 27.03
N LEU A 122 -5.45 -12.18 28.16
CA LEU A 122 -6.34 -11.03 28.26
C LEU A 122 -5.61 -9.73 27.85
N TYR A 123 -4.44 -9.44 28.43
CA TYR A 123 -3.69 -8.23 28.12
C TYR A 123 -3.12 -8.26 26.70
N ARG A 124 -2.66 -9.44 26.23
CA ARG A 124 -2.25 -9.61 24.82
C ARG A 124 -3.38 -9.28 23.86
N GLY A 125 -4.55 -9.85 24.09
CA GLY A 125 -5.75 -9.60 23.29
C GLY A 125 -6.13 -8.13 23.28
N LEU A 126 -6.03 -7.46 24.43
CA LEU A 126 -6.30 -6.02 24.54
C LEU A 126 -5.31 -5.17 23.72
N PHE A 127 -4.00 -5.42 23.80
CA PHE A 127 -3.01 -4.68 23.00
C PHE A 127 -3.14 -4.96 21.50
N ILE A 128 -3.42 -6.20 21.10
CA ILE A 128 -3.71 -6.55 19.70
C ILE A 128 -4.97 -5.81 19.24
N GLY A 129 -6.04 -5.84 20.04
CA GLY A 129 -7.29 -5.16 19.75
C GLY A 129 -7.11 -3.65 19.60
N LEU A 130 -6.38 -3.00 20.51
CA LEU A 130 -6.04 -1.58 20.43
C LEU A 130 -5.16 -1.26 19.22
N GLY A 131 -4.17 -2.09 18.91
CA GLY A 131 -3.33 -1.97 17.72
C GLY A 131 -4.14 -2.03 16.42
N ILE A 132 -5.05 -3.00 16.30
CA ILE A 132 -5.94 -3.15 15.13
C ILE A 132 -6.92 -1.99 15.05
N ALA A 133 -7.59 -1.64 16.16
CA ALA A 133 -8.56 -0.55 16.21
C ALA A 133 -7.92 0.79 15.82
N SER A 134 -6.75 1.11 16.39
CA SER A 134 -5.99 2.32 16.05
C SER A 134 -5.56 2.34 14.58
N TYR A 135 -5.13 1.21 14.00
CA TYR A 135 -4.83 1.11 12.57
C TYR A 135 -6.06 1.36 11.69
N ILE A 136 -7.22 0.77 12.04
CA ILE A 136 -8.47 0.98 11.31
C ILE A 136 -8.89 2.46 11.37
N ILE A 137 -8.89 3.05 12.57
CA ILE A 137 -9.21 4.47 12.77
C ILE A 137 -8.27 5.35 11.95
N PHE A 138 -6.96 5.09 12.03
CA PHE A 138 -5.96 5.80 11.24
C PHE A 138 -6.26 5.70 9.74
N ARG A 139 -6.58 4.50 9.23
CA ARG A 139 -6.93 4.29 7.81
C ARG A 139 -8.18 5.07 7.40
N ILE A 140 -9.21 5.12 8.24
CA ILE A 140 -10.46 5.86 7.98
C ILE A 140 -10.18 7.37 7.93
N ILE A 141 -9.48 7.90 8.94
CA ILE A 141 -9.14 9.32 9.03
C ILE A 141 -8.25 9.75 7.85
N TYR A 142 -7.20 8.99 7.55
CA TYR A 142 -6.28 9.33 6.46
C TYR A 142 -6.89 9.15 5.08
N ARG A 143 -7.83 8.22 4.88
CA ARG A 143 -8.60 8.12 3.62
C ARG A 143 -9.42 9.39 3.35
N ARG A 144 -9.92 10.05 4.40
CA ARG A 144 -10.70 11.29 4.30
C ARG A 144 -9.84 12.55 4.14
N SER A 145 -8.52 12.44 4.28
CA SER A 145 -7.63 13.60 4.21
C SER A 145 -7.62 14.20 2.81
N LYS A 146 -8.26 15.36 2.67
CA LYS A 146 -8.30 16.21 1.46
C LYS A 146 -6.92 16.69 0.99
N ARG A 147 -5.85 16.50 1.78
CA ARG A 147 -4.50 17.06 1.55
C ARG A 147 -3.86 16.71 0.21
N LYS A 148 -4.27 15.62 -0.45
CA LYS A 148 -3.79 15.33 -1.81
C LYS A 148 -4.25 16.40 -2.82
N LYS A 149 -5.40 17.03 -2.60
CA LYS A 149 -5.90 18.12 -3.44
C LYS A 149 -5.10 19.41 -3.24
N ASP A 150 -4.62 19.65 -2.02
CA ASP A 150 -3.90 20.89 -1.68
C ASP A 150 -2.51 20.94 -2.34
N GLU A 151 -1.71 19.87 -2.22
CA GLU A 151 -0.37 19.81 -2.85
C GLU A 151 -0.45 19.81 -4.39
N CYS A 152 -1.54 19.29 -4.96
CA CYS A 152 -1.80 19.32 -6.41
C CYS A 152 -2.58 20.56 -6.87
N SER A 153 -2.93 21.50 -5.99
CA SER A 153 -3.66 22.71 -6.38
C SER A 153 -2.88 23.53 -7.40
N GLY A 154 -3.54 23.89 -8.50
CA GLY A 154 -2.92 24.59 -9.63
C GLY A 154 -1.92 23.74 -10.44
N CYS A 155 -1.95 22.41 -10.33
CA CYS A 155 -1.17 21.54 -11.20
C CYS A 155 -1.90 21.37 -12.55
N SER A 156 -1.22 21.69 -13.65
CA SER A 156 -1.77 21.58 -15.01
C SER A 156 -2.13 20.14 -15.40
N GLU A 157 -1.46 19.15 -14.82
CA GLU A 157 -1.73 17.72 -15.07
C GLU A 157 -2.96 17.19 -14.31
N LEU A 158 -3.49 17.93 -13.33
CA LEU A 158 -4.55 17.40 -12.44
C LEU A 158 -5.86 17.15 -13.17
N ASP A 159 -6.23 18.04 -14.10
CA ASP A 159 -7.48 17.98 -14.86
C ASP A 159 -7.33 17.26 -16.21
N GLN A 160 -6.13 16.78 -16.52
CA GLN A 160 -5.86 16.04 -17.74
C GLN A 160 -6.22 14.55 -17.56
N SER A 161 -6.64 13.89 -18.63
CA SER A 161 -6.90 12.45 -18.66
C SER A 161 -5.61 11.61 -18.72
N VAL A 162 -4.44 12.23 -18.53
CA VAL A 162 -3.13 11.57 -18.59
C VAL A 162 -2.63 11.22 -17.20
N VAL A 163 -1.76 10.22 -17.12
CA VAL A 163 -1.09 9.85 -15.87
C VAL A 163 -0.10 10.96 -15.51
N CYS A 164 -0.10 11.40 -14.24
CA CYS A 164 0.84 12.40 -13.75
C CYS A 164 2.30 12.01 -14.06
N SER A 165 3.09 12.97 -14.52
CA SER A 165 4.52 12.79 -14.87
C SER A 165 5.34 12.19 -13.73
N GLY A 166 4.97 12.50 -12.48
CA GLY A 166 5.58 11.93 -11.28
C GLY A 166 5.44 10.40 -11.14
N TYR A 167 4.56 9.76 -11.91
CA TYR A 167 4.39 8.31 -11.94
C TYR A 167 4.99 7.63 -13.18
N GLU A 168 5.57 8.37 -14.12
CA GLU A 168 6.06 7.82 -15.40
C GLU A 168 7.03 6.65 -15.20
N ALA A 169 8.00 6.80 -14.30
CA ALA A 169 8.98 5.74 -14.04
C ALA A 169 8.35 4.49 -13.42
N GLN A 170 7.32 4.65 -12.58
CA GLN A 170 6.57 3.53 -12.00
C GLN A 170 5.71 2.84 -13.07
N LEU A 171 5.08 3.63 -13.94
CA LEU A 171 4.26 3.13 -15.04
C LEU A 171 5.10 2.42 -16.10
N ALA A 172 6.31 2.92 -16.39
CA ALA A 172 7.25 2.26 -17.28
C ALA A 172 7.70 0.89 -16.72
N ALA A 173 8.00 0.83 -15.41
CA ALA A 173 8.31 -0.43 -14.74
C ALA A 173 7.14 -1.42 -14.77
N GLU A 174 5.90 -0.94 -14.54
CA GLU A 174 4.70 -1.76 -14.64
C GLU A 174 4.48 -2.29 -16.05
N ARG A 175 4.54 -1.43 -17.07
CA ARG A 175 4.36 -1.82 -18.48
C ARG A 175 5.40 -2.88 -18.89
N GLU A 176 6.65 -2.69 -18.50
CA GLU A 176 7.71 -3.65 -18.81
C GLU A 176 7.49 -4.99 -18.08
N TYR A 177 7.08 -4.95 -16.81
CA TYR A 177 6.71 -6.15 -16.07
C TYR A 177 5.53 -6.88 -16.74
N SER A 178 4.44 -6.17 -17.06
CA SER A 178 3.26 -6.74 -17.71
C SER A 178 3.60 -7.34 -19.07
N ARG A 179 4.41 -6.66 -19.90
CA ARG A 179 4.84 -7.16 -21.21
C ARG A 179 5.57 -8.50 -21.09
N ILE A 180 6.53 -8.61 -20.16
CA ILE A 180 7.28 -9.84 -19.94
C ILE A 180 6.37 -10.93 -19.33
N ALA A 181 5.51 -10.56 -18.37
CA ALA A 181 4.59 -11.48 -17.73
C ALA A 181 3.60 -12.09 -18.73
N THR A 182 2.98 -11.29 -19.59
CA THR A 182 2.06 -11.76 -20.63
C THR A 182 2.75 -12.77 -21.54
N LYS A 183 3.94 -12.42 -22.07
CA LYS A 183 4.70 -13.32 -22.95
C LYS A 183 5.06 -14.66 -22.29
N LEU A 184 5.36 -14.64 -20.98
CA LEU A 184 5.74 -15.84 -20.25
C LEU A 184 4.52 -16.72 -19.88
N LEU A 185 3.35 -16.11 -19.72
CA LEU A 185 2.12 -16.78 -19.30
C LEU A 185 1.22 -17.18 -20.47
N GLU A 186 1.45 -16.65 -21.67
CA GLU A 186 0.67 -16.91 -22.88
C GLU A 186 0.42 -18.41 -23.14
N PRO A 187 1.42 -19.33 -23.06
CA PRO A 187 1.15 -20.76 -23.27
C PRO A 187 0.23 -21.38 -22.22
N ASP A 188 0.36 -20.96 -20.95
CA ASP A 188 -0.52 -21.41 -19.88
C ASP A 188 -1.95 -20.88 -20.07
N LEU A 189 -2.09 -19.62 -20.52
CA LEU A 189 -3.38 -18.98 -20.78
C LEU A 189 -4.11 -19.65 -21.94
N GLU A 190 -3.41 -19.98 -23.03
CA GLU A 190 -3.98 -20.72 -24.16
C GLU A 190 -4.41 -22.14 -23.76
N ALA A 191 -3.62 -22.83 -22.92
CA ALA A 191 -3.98 -24.15 -22.42
C ALA A 191 -5.23 -24.11 -21.53
N ILE A 192 -5.40 -23.04 -20.74
CA ILE A 192 -6.60 -22.82 -19.92
C ILE A 192 -7.80 -22.47 -20.83
N ALA A 193 -7.62 -21.61 -21.83
CA ALA A 193 -8.67 -21.22 -22.76
C ALA A 193 -9.23 -22.43 -23.53
N ARG A 194 -8.33 -23.30 -24.05
CA ARG A 194 -8.70 -24.56 -24.71
C ARG A 194 -9.47 -25.53 -23.82
N LYS A 195 -9.21 -25.53 -22.50
CA LYS A 195 -9.95 -26.38 -21.53
C LYS A 195 -11.31 -25.82 -21.14
N LYS A 196 -11.47 -24.49 -21.14
CA LYS A 196 -12.66 -23.81 -20.64
C LYS A 196 -13.72 -23.54 -21.69
N ILE A 197 -13.34 -23.48 -22.96
CA ILE A 197 -14.29 -23.41 -24.07
C ILE A 197 -14.70 -24.86 -24.32
N PRO A 198 -15.88 -25.33 -23.85
CA PRO A 198 -16.43 -26.57 -24.40
C PRO A 198 -16.43 -26.40 -25.91
N SER A 199 -16.07 -27.43 -26.66
CA SER A 199 -16.22 -27.40 -28.11
C SER A 199 -17.60 -26.85 -28.40
N ILE A 200 -17.66 -25.64 -28.94
CA ILE A 200 -18.88 -25.16 -29.56
C ILE A 200 -18.99 -26.14 -30.72
N ASP A 201 -19.84 -27.16 -30.56
CA ASP A 201 -20.20 -27.99 -31.69
C ASP A 201 -20.55 -27.02 -32.81
N PRO A 202 -19.99 -27.20 -34.02
CA PRO A 202 -20.38 -26.38 -35.14
C PRO A 202 -21.89 -26.36 -35.15
N LEU A 203 -22.49 -25.20 -34.93
CA LEU A 203 -23.93 -25.04 -35.09
C LEU A 203 -24.21 -25.56 -36.49
N ASP A 204 -24.93 -26.68 -36.58
CA ASP A 204 -25.34 -27.24 -37.85
C ASP A 204 -25.93 -26.10 -38.68
N ASP A 205 -25.26 -25.74 -39.77
CA ASP A 205 -25.65 -24.70 -40.74
C ASP A 205 -27.03 -24.96 -41.40
N ALA A 206 -27.77 -25.96 -40.92
CA ALA A 206 -29.00 -26.47 -41.49
C ALA A 206 -30.28 -25.68 -41.14
N THR A 207 -30.19 -24.53 -40.45
CA THR A 207 -31.40 -23.74 -40.07
C THR A 207 -31.33 -22.25 -40.38
N LEU A 208 -30.47 -21.82 -41.32
CA LEU A 208 -30.65 -20.53 -41.99
C LEU A 208 -31.69 -20.71 -43.12
N SER A 209 -32.96 -20.82 -42.74
CA SER A 209 -34.05 -20.59 -43.68
C SER A 209 -33.95 -19.14 -44.17
N PRO A 210 -34.07 -18.87 -45.48
CA PRO A 210 -34.08 -17.52 -45.99
C PRO A 210 -35.25 -16.75 -45.38
N VAL A 211 -34.94 -15.66 -44.69
CA VAL A 211 -35.94 -14.67 -44.30
C VAL A 211 -36.45 -14.06 -45.60
N HIS A 212 -37.68 -14.42 -45.98
CA HIS A 212 -38.40 -13.74 -47.03
C HIS A 212 -38.58 -12.28 -46.61
N GLU A 213 -37.93 -11.37 -47.35
CA GLU A 213 -38.25 -9.95 -47.36
C GLU A 213 -39.62 -9.80 -48.02
N ASP A 214 -40.67 -9.65 -47.21
CA ASP A 214 -41.95 -9.16 -47.68
C ASP A 214 -41.83 -7.65 -47.90
N GLU A 215 -41.67 -7.25 -49.17
CA GLU A 215 -41.99 -5.91 -49.65
C GLU A 215 -43.48 -5.63 -49.40
N ASN A 216 -43.78 -4.61 -48.60
CA ASN A 216 -45.09 -3.96 -48.61
C ASN A 216 -44.95 -2.46 -48.32
N ASN A 217 -45.25 -1.68 -49.37
CA ASN A 217 -46.05 -0.44 -49.42
C ASN A 217 -45.99 0.55 -48.24
#